data_AF-A0A3M8CH29-F1
#
_entry.id   AF-A0A3M8CH29-F1
#
_cell.length_a   1.000
_cell.length_b   1.000
_cell.length_c   1.000
_cell.angle_alpha   90.00
_cell.angle_beta   90.00
_cell.angle_gamma   90.00
#
_symmetry.space_group_name_H-M   'P 1'
#
loop_
_entity.id
_entity.type
_entity.pdbx_description
1 polymer ?
#
loop_
_entity_poly.entity_id
_entity_poly.type
_entity_poly.pdbx_seq_one_letter_code
_entity_poly.pdbx_strand_id
1 'polypeptide(L)'
;MKEKLRASLIDSLNTKKPLIGVATGSGFSAKQAVAGGADFLLVLNAGLFRNAGVSTLGSLLPFANSNEMVLKTGYREILPHAGETPVIYGVCATD
;
A
#
# COMPACT_ATOMS: atom_id res chain seq x y z
N MET A 1 3.11 -13.24 -7.66
CA MET A 1 3.30 -11.96 -6.93
C MET A 1 4.22 -12.11 -5.72
N LYS A 2 3.93 -12.99 -4.74
CA LYS A 2 4.81 -13.25 -3.57
C LYS A 2 6.26 -13.57 -3.94
N GLU A 3 6.46 -14.52 -4.86
CA GLU A 3 7.81 -14.90 -5.30
C GLU A 3 8.55 -13.78 -6.03
N LYS A 4 7.83 -12.91 -6.77
CA LYS A 4 8.42 -11.73 -7.44
C LYS A 4 8.98 -10.75 -6.42
N LEU A 5 8.19 -10.40 -5.40
CA LEU A 5 8.63 -9.51 -4.32
C LEU A 5 9.81 -10.10 -3.53
N ARG A 6 9.76 -11.40 -3.23
CA ARG A 6 10.87 -12.10 -2.56
C ARG A 6 12.15 -12.06 -3.40
N ALA A 7 12.06 -12.30 -4.70
CA ALA A 7 13.20 -12.20 -5.61
C ALA A 7 13.78 -10.78 -5.64
N SER A 8 12.94 -9.75 -5.73
CA SER A 8 13.37 -8.34 -5.67
C SER A 8 14.07 -7.99 -4.35
N LEU A 9 13.60 -8.53 -3.22
CA LEU A 9 14.25 -8.36 -1.91
C LEU A 9 15.64 -8.99 -1.87
N ILE A 10 15.77 -10.22 -2.37
CA ILE A 10 17.07 -10.91 -2.41
C ILE A 10 18.04 -10.16 -3.34
N ASP A 11 17.56 -9.70 -4.50
CA ASP A 11 18.35 -8.91 -5.44
C ASP A 11 18.81 -7.58 -4.83
N SER A 12 17.92 -6.87 -4.12
CA SER A 12 18.24 -5.64 -3.39
C SER A 12 19.37 -5.83 -2.37
N LEU A 13 19.35 -6.94 -1.62
CA LEU A 13 20.42 -7.27 -0.66
C LEU A 13 21.77 -7.51 -1.35
N ASN A 14 21.76 -8.19 -2.50
CA ASN A 14 22.98 -8.50 -3.25
C ASN A 14 23.56 -7.27 -3.95
N THR A 15 22.70 -6.45 -4.56
CA THR A 15 23.09 -5.30 -5.38
C THR A 15 23.22 -3.99 -4.60
N LYS A 16 22.80 -3.98 -3.32
CA LYS A 16 22.71 -2.80 -2.46
C LYS A 16 21.85 -1.67 -3.05
N LYS A 17 20.90 -2.01 -3.92
CA LYS A 17 19.92 -1.06 -4.46
C LYS A 17 18.70 -1.00 -3.54
N PRO A 18 18.20 0.20 -3.19
CA PRO A 18 17.02 0.31 -2.34
C PRO A 18 15.77 -0.21 -3.08
N LEU A 19 14.84 -0.79 -2.31
CA LEU A 19 13.47 -1.01 -2.77
C LEU A 19 12.59 0.13 -2.27
N ILE A 20 11.77 0.65 -3.16
CA ILE A 20 10.87 1.77 -2.91
C ILE A 20 9.43 1.25 -2.84
N GLY A 21 8.92 1.20 -1.61
CA GLY A 21 7.51 0.92 -1.32
C GLY A 21 6.71 2.21 -1.16
N VAL A 22 5.51 2.27 -1.74
CA VAL A 22 4.64 3.46 -1.62
C VAL A 22 3.34 3.12 -0.92
N ALA A 23 3.04 3.83 0.18
CA ALA A 23 1.74 3.76 0.84
C ALA A 23 0.71 4.62 0.11
N THR A 24 -0.24 3.96 -0.53
CA THR A 24 -1.26 4.58 -1.40
C THR A 24 -2.59 4.67 -0.66
N GLY A 25 -3.24 5.83 -0.74
CA GLY A 25 -4.54 6.09 -0.12
C GLY A 25 -5.68 6.33 -1.11
N SER A 26 -5.39 6.27 -2.42
CA SER A 26 -6.37 6.44 -3.49
C SER A 26 -5.87 5.84 -4.80
N GLY A 27 -6.79 5.56 -5.73
CA GLY A 27 -6.44 5.06 -7.06
C GLY A 27 -5.51 6.00 -7.83
N PHE A 28 -5.67 7.32 -7.65
CA PHE A 28 -4.77 8.31 -8.21
C PHE A 28 -3.33 8.16 -7.69
N SER A 29 -3.15 8.03 -6.36
CA SER A 29 -1.82 7.83 -5.78
C SER A 29 -1.18 6.51 -6.23
N ALA A 30 -1.98 5.45 -6.43
CA ALA A 30 -1.51 4.17 -6.91
C ALA A 30 -1.02 4.25 -8.36
N LYS A 31 -1.78 4.89 -9.24
CA LYS A 31 -1.38 5.12 -10.64
C LYS A 31 -0.06 5.87 -10.73
N GLN A 32 0.11 6.93 -9.93
CA GLN A 32 1.35 7.71 -9.91
C GLN A 32 2.52 6.92 -9.33
N ALA A 33 2.29 6.10 -8.30
CA ALA A 33 3.31 5.25 -7.71
C ALA A 33 3.84 4.20 -8.71
N VAL A 34 2.94 3.55 -9.45
CA VAL A 34 3.31 2.60 -10.50
C VAL A 34 4.08 3.30 -11.63
N ALA A 35 3.59 4.46 -12.09
CA ALA A 35 4.28 5.25 -13.11
C ALA A 35 5.67 5.75 -12.65
N GLY A 36 5.84 5.99 -11.35
CA GLY A 36 7.10 6.38 -10.72
C GLY A 36 8.07 5.22 -10.48
N GLY A 37 7.70 3.97 -10.82
CA GLY A 37 8.55 2.80 -10.65
C GLY A 37 8.61 2.25 -9.24
N ALA A 38 7.53 2.39 -8.44
CA ALA A 38 7.45 1.76 -7.14
C ALA A 38 7.59 0.23 -7.24
N ASP A 39 8.42 -0.36 -6.39
CA ASP A 39 8.66 -1.81 -6.34
C ASP A 39 7.46 -2.56 -5.76
N PHE A 40 6.71 -1.92 -4.86
CA PHE A 40 5.47 -2.43 -4.30
C PHE A 40 4.59 -1.31 -3.72
N LEU A 41 3.30 -1.58 -3.62
CA LEU A 41 2.30 -0.70 -3.03
C LEU A 41 1.83 -1.22 -1.68
N LEU A 42 1.57 -0.31 -0.74
CA LEU A 42 0.96 -0.59 0.55
C LEU A 42 -0.42 0.06 0.60
N VAL A 43 -1.44 -0.68 1.01
CA VAL A 43 -2.77 -0.16 1.31
C VAL A 43 -2.99 -0.26 2.81
N LEU A 44 -2.87 0.88 3.49
CA LEU A 44 -3.01 1.01 4.94
C LEU A 44 -4.12 2.02 5.24
N ASN A 45 -4.90 1.79 6.30
CA ASN A 45 -5.91 2.76 6.73
C ASN A 45 -5.28 4.13 7.02
N ALA A 46 -4.07 4.16 7.58
CA ALA A 46 -3.20 5.34 7.74
C ALA A 46 -3.07 6.21 6.47
N GLY A 47 -2.97 5.59 5.29
CA GLY A 47 -2.89 6.29 4.01
C GLY A 47 -4.22 6.95 3.63
N LEU A 48 -5.35 6.36 4.03
CA LEU A 48 -6.69 6.89 3.81
C LEU A 48 -6.93 8.13 4.70
N PHE A 49 -6.56 8.05 5.98
CA PHE A 49 -6.63 9.21 6.89
C PHE A 49 -5.75 10.37 6.39
N ARG A 50 -4.52 10.07 5.95
CA ARG A 50 -3.61 11.09 5.40
C ARG A 50 -4.20 11.77 4.16
N ASN A 51 -4.78 10.99 3.24
CA ASN A 51 -5.43 11.53 2.05
C ASN A 51 -6.64 12.40 2.38
N ALA A 52 -7.34 12.11 3.48
CA ALA A 52 -8.44 12.93 3.98
C ALA A 52 -7.99 14.19 4.75
N GLY A 53 -6.68 14.46 4.84
CA GLY A 53 -6.15 15.60 5.61
C GLY A 53 -6.17 15.37 7.13
N VAL A 54 -6.35 14.11 7.57
CA VAL A 54 -6.38 13.73 8.99
C VAL A 54 -5.03 13.14 9.39
N SER A 55 -4.63 13.39 10.64
CA SER A 55 -3.42 12.77 11.21
C SER A 55 -3.44 11.25 11.07
N THR A 56 -2.30 10.66 10.71
CA THR A 56 -2.14 9.20 10.65
C THR A 56 -2.45 8.52 11.99
N LEU A 57 -2.27 9.20 13.13
CA LEU A 57 -2.66 8.66 14.43
C LEU A 57 -4.16 8.37 14.54
N GLY A 58 -5.00 9.06 13.75
CA GLY A 58 -6.43 8.77 13.67
C GLY A 58 -6.72 7.35 13.18
N SER A 59 -5.80 6.72 12.48
CA SER A 59 -5.92 5.33 12.02
C SER A 59 -5.81 4.29 13.15
N LEU A 60 -5.45 4.71 14.37
CA LEU A 60 -5.36 3.87 15.56
C LEU A 60 -6.55 4.10 16.52
N LEU A 61 -7.44 5.02 16.18
CA LEU A 61 -8.60 5.40 16.97
C LEU A 61 -9.88 4.77 16.41
N PRO A 62 -10.96 4.65 17.20
CA PRO A 62 -12.20 3.99 16.79
C PRO A 62 -13.07 4.87 15.87
N PHE A 63 -12.48 5.45 14.82
CA PHE A 63 -13.20 6.28 13.85
C PHE A 63 -13.84 5.46 12.73
N ALA A 64 -13.32 4.25 12.45
CA ALA A 64 -13.86 3.33 11.46
C ALA A 64 -13.22 1.93 11.59
N ASN A 65 -13.84 0.91 10.97
CA ASN A 65 -13.22 -0.41 10.85
C ASN A 65 -12.04 -0.35 9.85
N SER A 66 -10.84 -0.71 10.33
CA SER A 66 -9.60 -0.65 9.55
C SER A 66 -9.60 -1.64 8.37
N ASN A 67 -9.97 -2.90 8.63
CA ASN A 67 -9.89 -3.98 7.65
C ASN A 67 -10.89 -3.76 6.50
N GLU A 68 -12.10 -3.31 6.82
CA GLU A 68 -13.12 -2.97 5.83
C GLU A 68 -12.68 -1.81 4.94
N MET A 69 -12.16 -0.73 5.53
CA MET A 69 -11.63 0.42 4.78
C MET A 69 -10.54 0.01 3.80
N VAL A 70 -9.55 -0.73 4.30
CA VAL A 70 -8.38 -1.17 3.52
C VAL A 70 -8.80 -2.12 2.39
N LEU A 71 -9.70 -3.08 2.66
CA LEU A 71 -10.20 -4.00 1.66
C LEU A 71 -11.00 -3.27 0.57
N LYS A 72 -11.93 -2.39 0.97
CA LYS A 72 -12.80 -1.65 0.05
C LYS A 72 -12.00 -0.76 -0.89
N THR A 73 -11.11 0.08 -0.36
CA THR A 73 -10.28 0.98 -1.19
C THR A 73 -9.27 0.20 -2.00
N GLY A 74 -8.60 -0.79 -1.41
CA GLY A 74 -7.63 -1.61 -2.12
C GLY A 74 -8.25 -2.32 -3.32
N TYR A 75 -9.43 -2.92 -3.16
CA TYR A 75 -10.12 -3.62 -4.25
C TYR A 75 -10.67 -2.67 -5.33
N ARG A 76 -11.35 -1.58 -4.92
CA ARG A 76 -12.07 -0.70 -5.87
C ARG A 76 -11.18 0.32 -6.55
N GLU A 77 -10.14 0.81 -5.88
CA GLU A 77 -9.36 1.95 -6.36
C GLU A 77 -7.90 1.59 -6.65
N ILE A 78 -7.27 0.71 -5.86
CA ILE A 78 -5.83 0.46 -5.97
C ILE A 78 -5.52 -0.64 -6.98
N LEU A 79 -6.13 -1.83 -6.83
CA LEU A 79 -5.88 -2.97 -7.72
C LEU A 79 -6.04 -2.66 -9.22
N PRO A 80 -7.06 -1.89 -9.67
CA PRO A 80 -7.21 -1.54 -11.09
C PRO A 80 -6.03 -0.75 -11.68
N HIS A 81 -5.22 -0.11 -10.83
CA HIS A 81 -4.07 0.70 -11.24
C HIS A 81 -2.72 0.05 -10.90
N ALA A 82 -2.70 -1.11 -10.24
CA ALA A 82 -1.47 -1.75 -9.77
C ALA A 82 -0.67 -2.47 -10.87
N GLY A 83 -1.32 -2.93 -11.94
CA GLY A 83 -0.66 -3.71 -12.99
C GLY A 83 0.06 -4.95 -12.42
N GLU A 84 1.37 -5.06 -12.65
CA GLU A 84 2.20 -6.12 -12.08
C GLU A 84 2.86 -5.76 -10.74
N THR A 85 2.70 -4.52 -10.26
CA THR A 85 3.30 -4.06 -9.01
C THR A 85 2.60 -4.76 -7.83
N PRO A 86 3.35 -5.49 -6.97
CA PRO A 86 2.80 -6.14 -5.79
C PRO A 86 2.02 -5.17 -4.89
N VAL A 87 0.84 -5.57 -4.44
CA VAL A 87 0.02 -4.80 -3.49
C VAL A 87 -0.06 -5.57 -2.17
N ILE A 88 0.25 -4.90 -1.07
CA ILE A 88 0.22 -5.46 0.29
C ILE A 88 -0.82 -4.70 1.10
N TYR A 89 -1.73 -5.45 1.71
CA TYR A 89 -2.79 -4.90 2.57
C TYR A 89 -2.33 -4.88 4.02
N GLY A 90 -2.49 -3.73 4.69
CA GLY A 90 -2.32 -3.62 6.13
C GLY A 90 -3.57 -4.10 6.84
N VAL A 91 -3.42 -5.14 7.66
CA VAL A 91 -4.53 -5.76 8.41
C VAL A 91 -4.40 -5.38 9.88
N CYS A 92 -5.50 -4.93 10.48
CA CYS A 92 -5.65 -4.85 11.93
C CYS A 92 -5.90 -6.27 12.45
N ALA A 93 -4.88 -6.87 13.07
CA ALA A 93 -4.93 -8.26 13.53
C ALA A 93 -5.81 -8.47 14.77
N THR A 94 -6.19 -7.40 15.47
CA THR A 94 -7.01 -7.41 16.68
C THR A 94 -8.40 -6.84 16.46
N ASP A 95 -8.88 -6.87 15.21
CA ASP A 95 -10.26 -6.50 14.85
C ASP A 95 -11.28 -7.49 15.45
#